data_AF-A0A7C6S446-F1
#
_entry.id   AF-A0A7C6S446-F1
#
_cell.length_a   1.000
_cell.length_b   1.000
_cell.length_c   1.000
_cell.angle_alpha   90.00
_cell.angle_beta   90.00
_cell.angle_gamma   90.00
#
_symmetry.space_group_name_H-M   'P 1'
#
loop_
_entity.id
_entity.type
_entity.pdbx_description
1 polymer ?
#
loop_
_entity_poly.entity_id
_entity_poly.type
_entity_poly.pdbx_seq_one_letter_code
_entity_poly.pdbx_strand_id
1 'polypeptide(L)'
;PAVIGYDLMNEPFTGSSAKAYMPTLLAEYGKLIYETTGKALSRRELELIWSDVEDRTKALESLSSEENFSKVIDVLFTYNRDFEMHQLQPFYQKVSDAIREVDKRSVLFLEHSYLSNMGIRSSIGRTTLFDGRRDSLLAYAPHGYDLVTDTQDASDASFERLSFIYNRLQENADRLQMPVWLGEWGAFYRHGEAIVPVAQHAVGMIERNLFGNAYWSYDSKMDNLPYFKHALVRPYPAYTNGELLEYSFDRATNILTMTWQEAVGNAAPTQLFIPYLAKGEPMKKMEKRLNASIKRIANSNAGWLVIAPLEGGQKRRLVVRLAE
;
A
#
# COMPACT_ATOMS: atom_id res chain seq x y z
N PRO A 1 -17.34 6.14 -18.83
CA PRO A 1 -17.34 4.78 -18.22
C PRO A 1 -16.97 4.89 -16.74
N ALA A 2 -17.72 4.22 -15.85
CA ALA A 2 -17.50 4.28 -14.40
C ALA A 2 -16.59 3.17 -13.86
N VAL A 3 -16.17 2.23 -14.72
CA VAL A 3 -15.26 1.12 -14.38
C VAL A 3 -13.88 1.45 -14.95
N ILE A 4 -12.85 1.43 -14.09
CA ILE A 4 -11.46 1.69 -14.47
C ILE A 4 -10.68 0.41 -14.82
N GLY A 5 -11.17 -0.74 -14.34
CA GLY A 5 -10.49 -2.01 -14.46
C GLY A 5 -11.21 -3.15 -13.76
N TYR A 6 -10.57 -4.32 -13.80
CA TYR A 6 -11.03 -5.56 -13.18
C TYR A 6 -9.96 -6.07 -12.23
N ASP A 7 -10.29 -6.21 -10.95
CA ASP A 7 -9.54 -7.09 -10.06
C ASP A 7 -9.91 -8.54 -10.38
N LEU A 8 -8.89 -9.34 -10.72
CA LEU A 8 -9.09 -10.69 -11.23
C LEU A 8 -9.35 -11.71 -10.12
N MET A 9 -8.78 -11.49 -8.93
CA MET A 9 -8.95 -12.38 -7.78
C MET A 9 -8.44 -11.69 -6.51
N ASN A 10 -9.36 -11.26 -5.67
CA ASN A 10 -9.07 -10.76 -4.33
C ASN A 10 -8.54 -11.88 -3.42
N GLU A 11 -7.41 -11.62 -2.76
CA GLU A 11 -6.71 -12.51 -1.83
C GLU A 11 -6.60 -13.98 -2.28
N PRO A 12 -5.89 -14.27 -3.40
CA PRO A 12 -5.68 -15.62 -3.88
C PRO A 12 -5.04 -16.52 -2.81
N PHE A 13 -5.75 -17.56 -2.37
CA PHE A 13 -5.30 -18.47 -1.33
C PHE A 13 -5.00 -19.87 -1.87
N THR A 14 -3.94 -20.48 -1.37
CA THR A 14 -3.40 -21.77 -1.86
C THR A 14 -4.23 -23.00 -1.47
N GLY A 15 -5.24 -22.81 -0.61
CA GLY A 15 -6.15 -23.85 -0.18
C GLY A 15 -5.45 -24.95 0.62
N SER A 16 -5.53 -26.20 0.14
CA SER A 16 -5.09 -27.38 0.90
C SER A 16 -3.60 -27.39 1.25
N SER A 17 -2.76 -26.73 0.45
CA SER A 17 -1.32 -26.61 0.70
C SER A 17 -1.01 -25.82 1.98
N ALA A 18 -1.95 -24.99 2.46
CA ALA A 18 -1.76 -24.17 3.65
C ALA A 18 -1.57 -24.97 4.95
N LYS A 19 -1.93 -26.26 4.95
CA LYS A 19 -1.68 -27.16 6.09
C LYS A 19 -0.20 -27.27 6.47
N ALA A 20 0.72 -27.00 5.54
CA ALA A 20 2.16 -27.05 5.78
C ALA A 20 2.74 -25.75 6.38
N TYR A 21 1.99 -24.63 6.34
CA TYR A 21 2.54 -23.29 6.63
C TYR A 21 2.87 -23.11 8.09
N MET A 22 1.89 -23.30 8.98
CA MET A 22 2.10 -23.13 10.42
C MET A 22 3.21 -24.04 10.97
N PRO A 23 3.26 -25.35 10.67
CA PRO A 23 4.39 -26.18 11.10
C PRO A 23 5.75 -25.67 10.63
N THR A 24 5.83 -25.13 9.41
CA THR A 24 7.09 -24.63 8.84
C THR A 24 7.51 -23.31 9.52
N LEU A 25 6.58 -22.37 9.71
CA LEU A 25 6.82 -21.13 10.42
C LEU A 25 7.24 -21.38 11.88
N LEU A 26 6.54 -22.26 12.59
CA LEU A 26 6.86 -22.60 13.99
C LEU A 26 8.25 -23.22 14.11
N ALA A 27 8.63 -24.10 13.19
CA ALA A 27 9.96 -24.70 13.19
C ALA A 27 11.06 -23.65 13.00
N GLU A 28 10.86 -22.70 12.08
CA GLU A 28 11.83 -21.64 11.84
C GLU A 28 11.90 -20.63 12.99
N TYR A 29 10.74 -20.27 13.55
CA TYR A 29 10.66 -19.46 14.76
C TYR A 29 11.41 -20.11 15.94
N GLY A 30 11.27 -21.44 16.12
CA GLY A 30 12.02 -22.17 17.14
C GLY A 30 13.54 -22.09 16.97
N LYS A 31 14.04 -22.12 15.72
CA LYS A 31 15.48 -21.90 15.44
C LYS A 31 15.91 -20.49 15.80
N LEU A 32 15.12 -19.48 15.40
CA LEU A 32 15.39 -18.08 15.74
C LEU A 32 15.49 -17.88 17.25
N ILE A 33 14.57 -18.47 18.03
CA ILE A 33 14.61 -18.40 19.50
C ILE A 33 15.86 -19.08 20.07
N TYR A 34 16.25 -20.24 19.53
CA TYR A 34 17.49 -20.89 19.94
C TYR A 34 18.73 -20.01 19.63
N GLU A 35 18.79 -19.41 18.45
CA GLU A 35 19.90 -18.53 18.05
C GLU A 35 20.02 -17.28 18.94
N THR A 36 18.88 -16.69 19.31
CA THR A 36 18.84 -15.43 20.05
C THR A 36 18.93 -15.60 21.57
N THR A 37 18.46 -16.73 22.10
CA THR A 37 18.35 -16.95 23.56
C THR A 37 19.12 -18.16 24.08
N GLY A 38 19.59 -19.05 23.20
CA GLY A 38 20.17 -20.35 23.56
C GLY A 38 19.14 -21.39 24.05
N LYS A 39 17.84 -21.03 24.13
CA LYS A 39 16.79 -21.92 24.60
C LYS A 39 16.20 -22.72 23.44
N ALA A 40 16.32 -24.04 23.50
CA ALA A 40 15.61 -24.93 22.58
C ALA A 40 14.16 -25.11 23.05
N LEU A 41 13.19 -24.84 22.17
CA LEU A 41 11.77 -25.06 22.42
C LEU A 41 11.32 -26.35 21.72
N SER A 42 10.56 -27.17 22.44
CA SER A 42 9.86 -28.30 21.87
C SER A 42 8.69 -27.83 20.98
N ARG A 43 8.24 -28.71 20.08
CA ARG A 43 7.05 -28.45 19.25
C ARG A 43 5.82 -28.07 20.08
N ARG A 44 5.60 -28.74 21.21
CA ARG A 44 4.46 -28.47 22.09
C ARG A 44 4.56 -27.08 22.74
N GLU A 45 5.75 -26.66 23.14
CA GLU A 45 5.96 -25.31 23.69
C GLU A 45 5.70 -24.25 22.62
N LEU A 46 6.17 -24.46 21.38
CA LEU A 46 5.88 -23.58 20.26
C LEU A 46 4.37 -23.51 19.99
N GLU A 47 3.67 -24.63 19.91
CA GLU A 47 2.21 -24.66 19.71
C GLU A 47 1.47 -23.91 20.84
N LEU A 48 1.92 -24.04 22.09
CA LEU A 48 1.33 -23.33 23.23
C LEU A 48 1.51 -21.81 23.11
N ILE A 49 2.74 -21.35 22.83
CA ILE A 49 3.06 -19.91 22.66
C ILE A 49 2.14 -19.25 21.63
N TRP A 50 1.93 -19.91 20.49
CA TRP A 50 1.16 -19.31 19.39
C TRP A 50 -0.37 -19.48 19.55
N SER A 51 -0.80 -20.35 20.47
CA SER A 51 -2.22 -20.55 20.81
C SER A 51 -2.74 -19.58 21.87
N ASP A 52 -1.85 -19.04 22.71
CA ASP A 52 -2.18 -18.04 23.72
C ASP A 52 -1.97 -16.62 23.16
N VAL A 53 -2.83 -15.67 23.54
CA VAL A 53 -2.76 -14.31 23.02
C VAL A 53 -1.56 -13.55 23.58
N GLU A 54 -1.32 -13.64 24.88
CA GLU A 54 -0.26 -12.87 25.55
C GLU A 54 1.12 -13.39 25.15
N ASP A 55 1.29 -14.72 25.11
CA ASP A 55 2.55 -15.33 24.68
C ASP A 55 2.82 -15.10 23.18
N ARG A 56 1.78 -15.10 22.34
CA ARG A 56 1.92 -14.75 20.93
C ARG A 56 2.35 -13.30 20.74
N THR A 57 1.79 -12.36 21.50
CA THR A 57 2.21 -10.94 21.42
C THR A 57 3.69 -10.79 21.77
N LYS A 58 4.16 -11.43 22.85
CA LYS A 58 5.59 -11.48 23.20
C LYS A 58 6.44 -12.16 22.12
N ALA A 59 5.93 -13.22 21.50
CA ALA A 59 6.62 -13.88 20.40
C ALA A 59 6.77 -12.94 19.18
N LEU A 60 5.76 -12.15 18.87
CA LEU A 60 5.79 -11.18 17.77
C LEU A 60 6.81 -10.04 18.02
N GLU A 61 7.07 -9.67 19.27
CA GLU A 61 8.13 -8.70 19.59
C GLU A 61 9.52 -9.19 19.14
N SER A 62 9.80 -10.49 19.26
CA SER A 62 11.05 -11.08 18.79
C SER A 62 11.18 -11.08 17.26
N LEU A 63 10.06 -10.86 16.55
CA LEU A 63 9.98 -10.70 15.10
C LEU A 63 9.84 -9.24 14.67
N SER A 64 10.05 -8.27 15.56
CA SER A 64 9.88 -6.85 15.22
C SER A 64 10.90 -6.34 14.21
N SER A 65 12.12 -6.90 14.16
CA SER A 65 13.15 -6.48 13.21
C SER A 65 12.98 -7.12 11.83
N GLU A 66 13.35 -6.38 10.79
CA GLU A 66 13.34 -6.88 9.41
C GLU A 66 14.14 -8.20 9.25
N GLU A 67 15.31 -8.28 9.90
CA GLU A 67 16.16 -9.48 9.84
C GLU A 67 15.45 -10.71 10.43
N ASN A 68 14.91 -10.59 11.64
CA ASN A 68 14.27 -11.71 12.31
C ASN A 68 12.96 -12.10 11.61
N PHE A 69 12.20 -11.11 11.17
CA PHE A 69 10.96 -11.31 10.46
C PHE A 69 11.18 -12.07 9.16
N SER A 70 12.12 -11.60 8.31
CA SER A 70 12.42 -12.23 7.02
C SER A 70 12.91 -13.68 7.16
N LYS A 71 13.76 -13.98 8.16
CA LYS A 71 14.21 -15.37 8.45
C LYS A 71 13.02 -16.32 8.64
N VAL A 72 11.98 -15.88 9.35
CA VAL A 72 10.83 -16.74 9.68
C VAL A 72 9.83 -16.83 8.54
N ILE A 73 9.53 -15.75 7.82
CA ILE A 73 8.49 -15.79 6.79
C ILE A 73 8.99 -16.31 5.44
N ASP A 74 10.25 -16.06 5.08
CA ASP A 74 10.78 -16.38 3.74
C ASP A 74 10.89 -17.90 3.50
N VAL A 75 10.84 -18.72 4.55
CA VAL A 75 10.76 -20.19 4.43
C VAL A 75 9.51 -20.66 3.68
N LEU A 76 8.46 -19.83 3.63
CA LEU A 76 7.24 -20.13 2.89
C LEU A 76 7.34 -19.78 1.40
N PHE A 77 8.44 -19.15 0.95
CA PHE A 77 8.60 -18.71 -0.45
C PHE A 77 8.40 -19.84 -1.46
N THR A 78 8.96 -21.03 -1.22
CA THR A 78 8.81 -22.17 -2.14
C THR A 78 7.35 -22.56 -2.32
N TYR A 79 6.59 -22.65 -1.22
CA TYR A 79 5.15 -22.96 -1.29
C TYR A 79 4.37 -21.87 -2.01
N ASN A 80 4.72 -20.60 -1.75
CA ASN A 80 4.06 -19.45 -2.37
C ASN A 80 4.31 -19.42 -3.88
N ARG A 81 5.58 -19.52 -4.29
CA ARG A 81 6.00 -19.57 -5.69
C ARG A 81 5.32 -20.69 -6.44
N ASP A 82 5.28 -21.89 -5.88
CA ASP A 82 4.72 -23.05 -6.58
C ASP A 82 3.20 -22.88 -6.82
N PHE A 83 2.47 -22.30 -5.85
CA PHE A 83 1.08 -21.92 -6.06
C PHE A 83 0.94 -20.83 -7.14
N GLU A 84 1.69 -19.74 -7.01
CA GLU A 84 1.57 -18.60 -7.91
C GLU A 84 1.92 -18.97 -9.35
N MET A 85 3.01 -19.71 -9.56
CA MET A 85 3.46 -20.07 -10.91
C MET A 85 2.60 -21.15 -11.57
N HIS A 86 2.09 -22.11 -10.82
CA HIS A 86 1.42 -23.28 -11.40
C HIS A 86 -0.11 -23.22 -11.35
N GLN A 87 -0.69 -22.34 -10.52
CA GLN A 87 -2.14 -22.22 -10.38
C GLN A 87 -2.61 -20.79 -10.66
N LEU A 88 -2.06 -19.81 -9.94
CA LEU A 88 -2.54 -18.42 -10.03
C LEU A 88 -2.22 -17.77 -11.37
N GLN A 89 -0.97 -17.89 -11.85
CA GLN A 89 -0.55 -17.27 -13.10
C GLN A 89 -1.29 -17.84 -14.32
N PRO A 90 -1.47 -19.16 -14.48
CA PRO A 90 -2.32 -19.72 -15.53
C PRO A 90 -3.77 -19.25 -15.43
N PHE A 91 -4.31 -19.11 -14.22
CA PHE A 91 -5.64 -18.53 -14.00
C PHE A 91 -5.71 -17.08 -14.51
N TYR A 92 -4.75 -16.23 -14.14
CA TYR A 92 -4.69 -14.85 -14.62
C TYR A 92 -4.59 -14.76 -16.13
N GLN A 93 -3.76 -15.59 -16.78
CA GLN A 93 -3.67 -15.58 -18.25
C GLN A 93 -5.02 -15.94 -18.88
N LYS A 94 -5.68 -16.99 -18.39
CA LYS A 94 -6.99 -17.42 -18.90
C LYS A 94 -8.07 -16.35 -18.75
N VAL A 95 -8.14 -15.69 -17.60
CA VAL A 95 -9.11 -14.62 -17.36
C VAL A 95 -8.77 -13.37 -18.17
N SER A 96 -7.49 -13.01 -18.25
CA SER A 96 -6.99 -11.91 -19.07
C SER A 96 -7.37 -12.09 -20.54
N ASP A 97 -7.15 -13.28 -21.11
CA ASP A 97 -7.52 -13.60 -22.49
C ASP A 97 -9.02 -13.39 -22.70
N ALA A 98 -9.86 -13.98 -21.84
CA ALA A 98 -11.32 -13.85 -21.93
C ALA A 98 -11.79 -12.38 -21.83
N ILE A 99 -11.19 -11.57 -20.96
CA ILE A 99 -11.51 -10.14 -20.88
C ILE A 99 -11.05 -9.43 -22.15
N ARG A 100 -9.85 -9.71 -22.67
CA ARG A 100 -9.28 -9.05 -23.85
C ARG A 100 -9.99 -9.38 -25.17
N GLU A 101 -10.80 -10.43 -25.22
CA GLU A 101 -11.75 -10.67 -26.32
C GLU A 101 -12.79 -9.55 -26.45
N VAL A 102 -13.23 -8.98 -25.31
CA VAL A 102 -14.36 -8.03 -25.25
C VAL A 102 -13.98 -6.63 -24.77
N ASP A 103 -12.89 -6.46 -24.03
CA ASP A 103 -12.40 -5.20 -23.48
C ASP A 103 -10.87 -5.05 -23.60
N LYS A 104 -10.45 -4.08 -24.42
CA LYS A 104 -9.04 -3.79 -24.73
C LYS A 104 -8.54 -2.50 -24.08
N ARG A 105 -9.29 -1.90 -23.15
CA ARG A 105 -9.03 -0.54 -22.62
C ARG A 105 -8.96 -0.49 -21.10
N SER A 106 -9.65 -1.38 -20.41
CA SER A 106 -9.66 -1.42 -18.95
C SER A 106 -8.38 -2.05 -18.38
N VAL A 107 -7.94 -1.57 -17.22
CA VAL A 107 -6.80 -2.12 -16.48
C VAL A 107 -7.16 -3.47 -15.88
N LEU A 108 -6.26 -4.45 -15.92
CA LEU A 108 -6.39 -5.67 -15.11
C LEU A 108 -5.49 -5.53 -13.88
N PHE A 109 -6.09 -5.65 -12.71
CA PHE A 109 -5.39 -5.65 -11.44
C PHE A 109 -5.04 -7.09 -11.10
N LEU A 110 -3.74 -7.35 -10.93
CA LEU A 110 -3.21 -8.67 -10.60
C LEU A 110 -2.72 -8.64 -9.16
N GLU A 111 -3.33 -9.44 -8.30
CA GLU A 111 -2.89 -9.62 -6.93
C GLU A 111 -1.82 -10.72 -6.82
N HIS A 112 -0.98 -10.63 -5.81
CA HIS A 112 -0.15 -11.74 -5.37
C HIS A 112 -0.96 -12.72 -4.50
N SER A 113 -0.38 -13.87 -4.15
CA SER A 113 -0.97 -14.76 -3.14
C SER A 113 -1.16 -14.07 -1.79
N TYR A 114 -2.18 -14.50 -1.02
CA TYR A 114 -2.46 -14.02 0.35
C TYR A 114 -1.22 -14.03 1.26
N LEU A 115 -0.33 -15.01 1.10
CA LEU A 115 0.92 -15.08 1.88
C LEU A 115 1.83 -13.87 1.67
N SER A 116 1.79 -13.26 0.49
CA SER A 116 2.61 -12.10 0.19
C SER A 116 2.09 -10.82 0.84
N ASN A 117 0.87 -10.80 1.41
CA ASN A 117 0.35 -9.68 2.20
C ASN A 117 1.24 -9.34 3.40
N MET A 118 1.89 -10.36 3.99
CA MET A 118 2.86 -10.21 5.09
C MET A 118 4.32 -10.10 4.63
N GLY A 119 4.58 -9.90 3.33
CA GLY A 119 5.92 -9.66 2.79
C GLY A 119 6.69 -10.89 2.30
N ILE A 120 6.05 -12.06 2.23
CA ILE A 120 6.64 -13.23 1.53
C ILE A 120 6.78 -12.88 0.05
N ARG A 121 7.93 -13.18 -0.56
CA ARG A 121 8.18 -12.85 -1.98
C ARG A 121 7.13 -13.48 -2.90
N SER A 122 6.65 -12.68 -3.85
CA SER A 122 5.74 -13.12 -4.91
C SER A 122 6.50 -13.45 -6.20
N SER A 123 5.98 -14.44 -6.92
CA SER A 123 6.46 -14.98 -8.19
C SER A 123 5.44 -14.85 -9.31
N ILE A 124 4.35 -14.08 -9.11
CA ILE A 124 3.42 -13.77 -10.20
C ILE A 124 4.17 -13.11 -11.37
N GLY A 125 3.61 -13.25 -12.56
CA GLY A 125 4.10 -12.66 -13.79
C GLY A 125 3.08 -11.74 -14.42
N ARG A 126 3.50 -11.09 -15.49
CA ARG A 126 2.58 -10.33 -16.36
C ARG A 126 1.81 -11.30 -17.26
N THR A 127 0.56 -10.99 -17.55
CA THR A 127 -0.16 -11.64 -18.64
C THR A 127 0.30 -11.09 -20.00
N THR A 128 0.06 -11.88 -21.05
CA THR A 128 0.33 -11.51 -22.44
C THR A 128 -0.97 -11.31 -23.22
N LEU A 129 -0.88 -10.58 -24.32
CA LEU A 129 -1.90 -10.53 -25.36
C LEU A 129 -1.82 -11.78 -26.25
N PHE A 130 -2.82 -12.00 -27.10
CA PHE A 130 -2.89 -13.13 -28.04
C PHE A 130 -1.69 -13.23 -29.00
N ASP A 131 -1.00 -12.13 -29.26
CA ASP A 131 0.20 -12.08 -30.12
C ASP A 131 1.51 -12.30 -29.34
N GLY A 132 1.42 -12.64 -28.06
CA GLY A 132 2.56 -12.90 -27.17
C GLY A 132 3.23 -11.65 -26.60
N ARG A 133 2.81 -10.44 -26.99
CA ARG A 133 3.32 -9.21 -26.36
C ARG A 133 2.80 -9.08 -24.93
N ARG A 134 3.56 -8.41 -24.06
CA ARG A 134 3.11 -8.07 -22.70
C ARG A 134 1.88 -7.19 -22.77
N ASP A 135 0.88 -7.47 -21.94
CA ASP A 135 -0.23 -6.54 -21.76
C ASP A 135 0.28 -5.27 -21.05
N SER A 136 -0.01 -4.11 -21.64
CA SER A 136 0.38 -2.79 -21.13
C SER A 136 -0.62 -2.20 -20.15
N LEU A 137 -1.84 -2.77 -20.06
CA LEU A 137 -2.92 -2.30 -19.21
C LEU A 137 -3.06 -3.21 -17.99
N LEU A 138 -1.96 -3.38 -17.27
CA LEU A 138 -1.89 -4.15 -16.03
C LEU A 138 -1.46 -3.24 -14.87
N ALA A 139 -2.01 -3.46 -13.69
CA ALA A 139 -1.54 -2.88 -12.44
C ALA A 139 -1.32 -3.98 -11.40
N TYR A 140 -0.26 -3.86 -10.61
CA TYR A 140 -0.01 -4.77 -9.51
C TYR A 140 -0.87 -4.31 -8.33
N ALA A 141 -1.73 -5.21 -7.83
CA ALA A 141 -2.68 -4.89 -6.78
C ALA A 141 -2.45 -5.72 -5.51
N PRO A 142 -1.36 -5.46 -4.77
CA PRO A 142 -1.12 -6.17 -3.53
C PRO A 142 -2.03 -5.67 -2.41
N HIS A 143 -2.15 -6.48 -1.36
CA HIS A 143 -2.50 -6.00 -0.02
C HIS A 143 -1.23 -5.94 0.85
N GLY A 144 -1.24 -5.08 1.87
CA GLY A 144 -0.11 -4.92 2.79
C GLY A 144 -0.57 -4.88 4.25
N TYR A 145 -0.29 -5.96 4.98
CA TYR A 145 -0.79 -6.15 6.36
C TYR A 145 0.28 -6.72 7.29
N ASP A 146 0.38 -6.17 8.50
CA ASP A 146 1.23 -6.71 9.57
C ASP A 146 0.56 -7.93 10.22
N LEU A 147 1.33 -8.73 10.97
CA LEU A 147 0.82 -9.92 11.65
C LEU A 147 -0.22 -9.62 12.74
N VAL A 148 -0.27 -8.38 13.25
CA VAL A 148 -1.27 -7.94 14.24
C VAL A 148 -2.50 -7.27 13.62
N THR A 149 -2.60 -7.22 12.28
CA THR A 149 -3.82 -6.78 11.61
C THR A 149 -5.00 -7.66 12.04
N ASP A 150 -6.20 -7.05 12.14
CA ASP A 150 -7.44 -7.67 12.63
C ASP A 150 -7.41 -8.17 14.09
N THR A 151 -6.39 -7.82 14.88
CA THR A 151 -6.31 -8.16 16.32
C THR A 151 -6.45 -6.92 17.21
N GLN A 152 -6.61 -7.15 18.52
CA GLN A 152 -6.60 -6.05 19.50
C GLN A 152 -5.24 -5.33 19.60
N ASP A 153 -4.17 -6.00 19.13
CA ASP A 153 -2.79 -5.52 19.17
C ASP A 153 -2.41 -4.74 17.90
N ALA A 154 -3.36 -4.40 17.02
CA ALA A 154 -3.07 -3.70 15.76
C ALA A 154 -2.30 -2.38 15.97
N SER A 155 -2.46 -1.74 17.13
CA SER A 155 -1.74 -0.51 17.50
C SER A 155 -0.25 -0.75 17.82
N ASP A 156 0.14 -2.01 18.04
CA ASP A 156 1.50 -2.45 18.36
C ASP A 156 2.24 -3.02 17.12
N ALA A 157 1.71 -2.78 15.93
CA ALA A 157 2.36 -3.18 14.68
C ALA A 157 3.77 -2.58 14.58
N SER A 158 4.77 -3.43 14.31
CA SER A 158 6.15 -2.98 14.15
C SER A 158 6.29 -2.14 12.88
N PHE A 159 6.85 -0.94 13.01
CA PHE A 159 7.18 -0.09 11.86
C PHE A 159 8.23 -0.74 10.95
N GLU A 160 9.14 -1.55 11.49
CA GLU A 160 10.14 -2.26 10.69
C GLU A 160 9.49 -3.37 9.88
N ARG A 161 8.61 -4.19 10.47
CA ARG A 161 7.84 -5.20 9.71
C ARG A 161 6.97 -4.55 8.64
N LEU A 162 6.26 -3.48 8.98
CA LEU A 162 5.42 -2.79 8.01
C LEU A 162 6.26 -2.17 6.88
N SER A 163 7.42 -1.60 7.19
CA SER A 163 8.34 -1.09 6.16
C SER A 163 8.84 -2.21 5.26
N PHE A 164 9.24 -3.34 5.84
CA PHE A 164 9.68 -4.52 5.10
C PHE A 164 8.59 -5.02 4.13
N ILE A 165 7.34 -5.12 4.59
CA ILE A 165 6.20 -5.52 3.76
C ILE A 165 6.08 -4.59 2.55
N TYR A 166 6.03 -3.28 2.77
CA TYR A 166 5.86 -2.31 1.67
C TYR A 166 7.07 -2.28 0.73
N ASN A 167 8.29 -2.47 1.25
CA ASN A 167 9.49 -2.60 0.42
C ASN A 167 9.41 -3.85 -0.48
N ARG A 168 8.90 -4.98 0.02
CA ARG A 168 8.64 -6.20 -0.77
C ARG A 168 7.62 -5.95 -1.88
N LEU A 169 6.58 -5.15 -1.61
CA LEU A 169 5.61 -4.77 -2.64
C LEU A 169 6.28 -3.95 -3.75
N GLN A 170 7.12 -2.98 -3.38
CA GLN A 170 7.87 -2.18 -4.35
C GLN A 170 8.85 -3.03 -5.17
N GLU A 171 9.64 -3.90 -4.53
CA GLU A 171 10.54 -4.84 -5.21
C GLU A 171 9.80 -5.69 -6.26
N ASN A 172 8.59 -6.15 -5.91
CA ASN A 172 7.77 -6.94 -6.82
C ASN A 172 7.22 -6.11 -7.98
N ALA A 173 6.78 -4.87 -7.70
CA ALA A 173 6.31 -3.93 -8.73
C ALA A 173 7.40 -3.60 -9.75
N ASP A 174 8.63 -3.36 -9.28
CA ASP A 174 9.80 -3.11 -10.13
C ASP A 174 10.12 -4.30 -11.02
N ARG A 175 10.09 -5.52 -10.44
CA ARG A 175 10.27 -6.78 -11.20
C ARG A 175 9.21 -6.95 -12.27
N LEU A 176 7.95 -6.63 -11.96
CA LEU A 176 6.83 -6.71 -12.89
C LEU A 176 6.82 -5.57 -13.92
N GLN A 177 7.49 -4.45 -13.63
CA GLN A 177 7.39 -3.21 -14.38
C GLN A 177 5.93 -2.78 -14.55
N MET A 178 5.21 -2.75 -13.41
CA MET A 178 3.79 -2.43 -13.32
C MET A 178 3.57 -1.33 -12.28
N PRO A 179 2.63 -0.38 -12.50
CA PRO A 179 2.22 0.54 -11.46
C PRO A 179 1.53 -0.21 -10.33
N VAL A 180 1.61 0.32 -9.11
CA VAL A 180 0.97 -0.28 -7.92
C VAL A 180 -0.33 0.43 -7.60
N TRP A 181 -1.38 -0.38 -7.43
CA TRP A 181 -2.62 0.01 -6.79
C TRP A 181 -2.77 -0.85 -5.54
N LEU A 182 -2.35 -0.36 -4.37
CA LEU A 182 -2.47 -1.08 -3.11
C LEU A 182 -3.95 -1.33 -2.80
N GLY A 183 -4.42 -2.55 -3.10
CA GLY A 183 -5.84 -2.92 -3.11
C GLY A 183 -6.46 -2.80 -1.73
N GLU A 184 -5.71 -3.25 -0.72
CA GLU A 184 -6.12 -3.14 0.67
C GLU A 184 -4.91 -2.90 1.59
N TRP A 185 -5.16 -2.10 2.62
CA TRP A 185 -4.27 -1.85 3.75
C TRP A 185 -5.09 -1.26 4.90
N GLY A 186 -4.52 -1.28 6.10
CA GLY A 186 -5.18 -0.71 7.27
C GLY A 186 -5.93 -1.75 8.09
N ALA A 187 -7.26 -1.81 7.95
CA ALA A 187 -8.17 -2.61 8.78
C ALA A 187 -8.12 -2.23 10.27
N PHE A 188 -8.21 -0.93 10.54
CA PHE A 188 -8.08 -0.37 11.90
C PHE A 188 -9.41 -0.30 12.67
N TYR A 189 -10.53 -0.65 12.03
CA TYR A 189 -11.87 -0.70 12.61
C TYR A 189 -12.16 0.38 13.66
N ARG A 190 -12.30 0.00 14.94
CA ARG A 190 -12.67 0.88 16.06
C ARG A 190 -11.48 1.20 16.98
N HIS A 191 -10.25 0.98 16.55
CA HIS A 191 -9.08 1.32 17.35
C HIS A 191 -9.04 2.83 17.66
N GLY A 192 -8.60 3.16 18.87
CA GLY A 192 -8.49 4.54 19.38
C GLY A 192 -7.24 5.26 18.88
N GLU A 193 -6.82 6.30 19.59
CA GLU A 193 -5.67 7.16 19.23
C GLU A 193 -4.35 6.38 19.02
N ALA A 194 -4.16 5.26 19.73
CA ALA A 194 -2.94 4.46 19.67
C ALA A 194 -2.64 3.89 18.26
N ILE A 195 -3.64 3.75 17.38
CA ILE A 195 -3.43 3.24 16.01
C ILE A 195 -2.94 4.32 15.04
N VAL A 196 -3.05 5.60 15.41
CA VAL A 196 -2.72 6.73 14.53
C VAL A 196 -1.27 6.67 14.04
N PRO A 197 -0.25 6.39 14.88
CA PRO A 197 1.13 6.27 14.42
C PRO A 197 1.33 5.16 13.38
N VAL A 198 0.71 3.98 13.57
CA VAL A 198 0.75 2.87 12.61
C VAL A 198 0.12 3.29 11.28
N ALA A 199 -1.05 3.93 11.34
CA ALA A 199 -1.73 4.43 10.15
C ALA A 199 -0.91 5.49 9.39
N GLN A 200 -0.26 6.41 10.12
CA GLN A 200 0.61 7.43 9.53
C GLN A 200 1.88 6.83 8.92
N HIS A 201 2.46 5.80 9.55
CA HIS A 201 3.61 5.09 9.02
C HIS A 201 3.28 4.39 7.70
N ALA A 202 2.15 3.68 7.64
CA ALA A 202 1.64 3.07 6.41
C ALA A 202 1.41 4.11 5.29
N VAL A 203 0.77 5.23 5.61
CA VAL A 203 0.60 6.35 4.66
C VAL A 203 1.95 6.86 4.17
N GLY A 204 2.92 7.05 5.06
CA GLY A 204 4.27 7.48 4.67
C GLY A 204 4.94 6.52 3.69
N MET A 205 4.74 5.21 3.83
CA MET A 205 5.23 4.21 2.87
C MET A 205 4.49 4.29 1.53
N ILE A 206 3.17 4.52 1.53
CA ILE A 206 2.38 4.74 0.30
C ILE A 206 2.88 5.97 -0.45
N GLU A 207 3.09 7.08 0.25
CA GLU A 207 3.56 8.35 -0.34
C GLU A 207 4.97 8.22 -0.90
N ARG A 208 5.88 7.57 -0.15
CA ARG A 208 7.26 7.33 -0.58
C ARG A 208 7.34 6.50 -1.86
N ASN A 209 6.49 5.49 -2.01
CA ASN A 209 6.48 4.59 -3.16
C ASN A 209 5.52 5.05 -4.27
N LEU A 210 4.85 6.20 -4.12
CA LEU A 210 3.88 6.75 -5.07
C LEU A 210 2.71 5.80 -5.39
N PHE A 211 2.28 4.99 -4.42
CA PHE A 211 1.22 4.01 -4.63
C PHE A 211 -0.17 4.65 -4.71
N GLY A 212 -0.94 4.25 -5.73
CA GLY A 212 -2.40 4.31 -5.64
C GLY A 212 -2.86 3.37 -4.53
N ASN A 213 -4.00 3.63 -3.88
CA ASN A 213 -4.45 2.79 -2.78
C ASN A 213 -5.96 2.88 -2.53
N ALA A 214 -6.49 1.81 -1.95
CA ALA A 214 -7.79 1.78 -1.28
C ALA A 214 -7.61 1.30 0.17
N TYR A 215 -8.16 2.07 1.11
CA TYR A 215 -8.15 1.71 2.53
C TYR A 215 -9.23 0.67 2.81
N TRP A 216 -8.88 -0.40 3.53
CA TRP A 216 -9.85 -1.37 4.03
C TRP A 216 -10.25 -1.01 5.46
N SER A 217 -11.51 -0.70 5.77
CA SER A 217 -12.66 -0.53 4.89
C SER A 217 -13.36 0.81 5.18
N TYR A 218 -14.24 1.24 4.29
CA TYR A 218 -15.15 2.33 4.62
C TYR A 218 -16.34 1.81 5.40
N ASP A 219 -16.50 2.31 6.63
CA ASP A 219 -17.63 2.02 7.49
C ASP A 219 -18.40 3.28 7.89
N SER A 220 -19.67 3.12 8.24
CA SER A 220 -20.47 4.23 8.76
C SER A 220 -19.83 4.83 10.02
N LYS A 221 -19.78 6.16 10.11
CA LYS A 221 -19.20 6.96 11.22
C LYS A 221 -17.67 6.88 11.34
N MET A 222 -16.98 6.30 10.36
CA MET A 222 -15.53 6.22 10.32
C MET A 222 -14.86 7.60 10.34
N ASP A 223 -15.55 8.63 9.86
CA ASP A 223 -15.14 10.04 9.92
C ASP A 223 -14.88 10.56 11.34
N ASN A 224 -15.40 9.87 12.37
CA ASN A 224 -15.16 10.21 13.77
C ASN A 224 -13.91 9.57 14.36
N LEU A 225 -13.33 8.58 13.69
CA LEU A 225 -12.23 7.77 14.21
C LEU A 225 -10.89 8.50 14.10
N PRO A 226 -9.97 8.29 15.06
CA PRO A 226 -8.68 8.98 15.08
C PRO A 226 -7.86 8.81 13.81
N TYR A 227 -7.67 7.57 13.33
CA TYR A 227 -6.87 7.32 12.12
C TYR A 227 -7.49 7.91 10.85
N PHE A 228 -8.82 8.04 10.77
CA PHE A 228 -9.47 8.70 9.63
C PHE A 228 -9.05 10.17 9.57
N LYS A 229 -9.19 10.88 10.69
CA LYS A 229 -8.86 12.31 10.81
C LYS A 229 -7.35 12.57 10.71
N HIS A 230 -6.56 11.73 11.35
CA HIS A 230 -5.14 11.97 11.59
C HIS A 230 -4.20 11.17 10.70
N ALA A 231 -4.70 10.26 9.85
CA ALA A 231 -3.88 9.55 8.85
C ALA A 231 -4.48 9.57 7.43
N LEU A 232 -5.77 9.24 7.27
CA LEU A 232 -6.36 9.11 5.93
C LEU A 232 -6.65 10.46 5.26
N VAL A 233 -7.34 11.37 5.98
CA VAL A 233 -7.65 12.71 5.49
C VAL A 233 -6.39 13.55 5.46
N ARG A 234 -5.88 13.82 4.25
CA ARG A 234 -4.62 14.53 4.01
C ARG A 234 -4.59 15.15 2.61
N PRO A 235 -3.74 16.16 2.37
CA PRO A 235 -3.49 16.64 1.03
C PRO A 235 -2.71 15.61 0.19
N TYR A 236 -3.00 15.54 -1.10
CA TYR A 236 -2.25 14.68 -2.03
C TYR A 236 -2.39 15.17 -3.48
N PRO A 237 -1.42 14.86 -4.36
CA PRO A 237 -1.56 15.12 -5.79
C PRO A 237 -2.55 14.11 -6.40
N ALA A 238 -3.76 14.58 -6.73
CA ALA A 238 -4.77 13.73 -7.37
C ALA A 238 -4.56 13.60 -8.88
N TYR A 239 -3.93 14.59 -9.49
CA TYR A 239 -3.51 14.56 -10.88
C TYR A 239 -2.24 15.39 -11.06
N THR A 240 -1.24 14.84 -11.74
CA THR A 240 0.03 15.53 -12.03
C THR A 240 0.16 15.74 -13.53
N ASN A 241 0.45 16.97 -13.97
CA ASN A 241 0.90 17.19 -15.33
C ASN A 241 2.32 16.61 -15.47
N GLY A 242 2.43 15.47 -16.13
CA GLY A 242 3.70 14.77 -16.32
C GLY A 242 3.97 13.75 -15.21
N GLU A 243 5.25 13.55 -14.88
CA GLU A 243 5.70 12.49 -14.00
C GLU A 243 5.83 12.99 -12.56
N LEU A 244 5.07 12.41 -11.64
CA LEU A 244 5.26 12.62 -10.21
C LEU A 244 6.53 11.89 -9.77
N LEU A 245 7.47 12.63 -9.18
CA LEU A 245 8.76 12.08 -8.76
C LEU A 245 8.79 11.80 -7.26
N GLU A 246 8.18 12.67 -6.46
CA GLU A 246 8.06 12.48 -5.02
C GLU A 246 6.88 13.32 -4.49
N TYR A 247 6.26 12.87 -3.41
CA TYR A 247 5.47 13.73 -2.54
C TYR A 247 5.46 13.20 -1.12
N SER A 248 5.19 14.10 -0.17
CA SER A 248 4.97 13.73 1.23
C SER A 248 4.20 14.81 1.95
N PHE A 249 3.43 14.42 2.96
CA PHE A 249 2.78 15.35 3.87
C PHE A 249 3.25 15.14 5.31
N ASP A 250 4.02 16.10 5.82
CA ASP A 250 4.40 16.14 7.23
C ASP A 250 3.27 16.79 8.05
N ARG A 251 2.63 15.97 8.88
CA ARG A 251 1.52 16.36 9.74
C ARG A 251 1.95 17.20 10.94
N ALA A 252 3.16 17.02 11.46
CA ALA A 252 3.65 17.79 12.59
C ALA A 252 3.91 19.25 12.19
N THR A 253 4.35 19.47 10.95
CA THR A 253 4.62 20.81 10.42
C THR A 253 3.52 21.36 9.50
N ASN A 254 2.54 20.54 9.14
CA ASN A 254 1.52 20.81 8.12
C ASN A 254 2.14 21.19 6.76
N ILE A 255 3.25 20.55 6.38
CA ILE A 255 3.98 20.84 5.13
C ILE A 255 3.72 19.73 4.11
N LEU A 256 3.12 20.10 2.98
CA LEU A 256 3.09 19.29 1.77
C LEU A 256 4.31 19.63 0.91
N THR A 257 5.07 18.59 0.55
CA THR A 257 6.15 18.65 -0.45
C THR A 257 5.77 17.80 -1.65
N MET A 258 6.03 18.30 -2.86
CA MET A 258 5.80 17.55 -4.10
C MET A 258 6.84 17.98 -5.14
N THR A 259 7.44 17.03 -5.84
CA THR A 259 8.31 17.28 -6.99
C THR A 259 7.81 16.49 -8.18
N TRP A 260 7.70 17.13 -9.33
CA TRP A 260 7.26 16.49 -10.57
C TRP A 260 8.00 17.05 -11.78
N GLN A 261 8.10 16.25 -12.83
CA GLN A 261 8.58 16.66 -14.14
C GLN A 261 7.37 16.97 -15.02
N GLU A 262 7.18 18.23 -15.40
CA GLU A 262 6.07 18.60 -16.29
C GLU A 262 6.23 18.01 -17.69
N ALA A 263 5.11 17.59 -18.27
CA ALA A 263 5.06 17.09 -19.63
C ALA A 263 5.08 18.25 -20.63
N VAL A 264 5.93 18.14 -21.65
CA VAL A 264 6.00 19.11 -22.74
C VAL A 264 4.69 19.10 -23.54
N GLY A 265 4.11 20.28 -23.78
CA GLY A 265 2.91 20.43 -24.60
C GLY A 265 1.59 19.98 -23.96
N ASN A 266 1.61 19.58 -22.68
CA ASN A 266 0.40 19.24 -21.95
C ASN A 266 -0.21 20.48 -21.28
N ALA A 267 -1.41 20.88 -21.72
CA ALA A 267 -2.12 22.03 -21.17
C ALA A 267 -2.94 21.71 -19.89
N ALA A 268 -3.04 20.44 -19.48
CA ALA A 268 -3.79 20.06 -18.29
C ALA A 268 -3.08 20.56 -17.01
N PRO A 269 -3.79 21.12 -16.02
CA PRO A 269 -3.15 21.57 -14.78
C PRO A 269 -2.82 20.40 -13.86
N THR A 270 -1.78 20.55 -13.03
CA THR A 270 -1.58 19.70 -11.83
C THR A 270 -2.66 20.06 -10.80
N GLN A 271 -3.28 19.05 -10.19
CA GLN A 271 -4.38 19.21 -9.22
C GLN A 271 -4.03 18.49 -7.91
N LEU A 272 -4.04 19.24 -6.82
CA LEU A 272 -3.82 18.72 -5.49
C LEU A 272 -5.13 18.84 -4.69
N PHE A 273 -5.53 17.74 -4.06
CA PHE A 273 -6.59 17.78 -3.07
C PHE A 273 -6.04 18.41 -1.79
N ILE A 274 -6.80 19.34 -1.20
CA ILE A 274 -6.48 19.96 0.08
C ILE A 274 -7.70 19.76 1.00
N PRO A 275 -7.57 19.02 2.12
CA PRO A 275 -8.71 18.67 2.96
C PRO A 275 -9.30 19.86 3.71
N TYR A 276 -8.48 20.85 4.05
CA TYR A 276 -8.88 22.04 4.79
C TYR A 276 -8.26 23.28 4.14
N LEU A 277 -9.10 24.11 3.51
CA LEU A 277 -8.69 25.37 2.91
C LEU A 277 -8.93 26.51 3.89
N ALA A 278 -7.87 27.26 4.24
CA ALA A 278 -8.01 28.52 4.97
C ALA A 278 -8.99 29.49 4.29
N LYS A 279 -9.57 30.40 5.07
CA LYS A 279 -10.43 31.46 4.57
C LYS A 279 -9.61 32.73 4.31
N GLY A 280 -10.00 33.51 3.30
CA GLY A 280 -9.47 34.85 3.07
C GLY A 280 -8.03 34.90 2.52
N GLU A 281 -7.19 35.71 3.16
CA GLU A 281 -5.90 36.19 2.64
C GLU A 281 -4.80 35.13 2.44
N PRO A 282 -4.64 34.11 3.32
CA PRO A 282 -3.62 33.07 3.12
C PRO A 282 -3.74 32.35 1.77
N MET A 283 -4.97 32.12 1.32
CA MET A 283 -5.25 31.44 0.06
C MET A 283 -4.90 32.28 -1.16
N LYS A 284 -5.23 33.58 -1.15
CA LYS A 284 -4.86 34.51 -2.23
C LYS A 284 -3.35 34.63 -2.40
N LYS A 285 -2.62 34.66 -1.28
CA LYS A 285 -1.15 34.65 -1.29
C LYS A 285 -0.60 33.37 -1.91
N MET A 286 -1.19 32.22 -1.59
CA MET A 286 -0.80 30.94 -2.17
C MET A 286 -1.07 30.88 -3.68
N GLU A 287 -2.26 31.29 -4.14
CA GLU A 287 -2.61 31.36 -5.57
C GLU A 287 -1.61 32.19 -6.36
N LYS A 288 -1.32 33.40 -5.88
CA LYS A 288 -0.36 34.31 -6.52
C LYS A 288 1.06 33.74 -6.54
N ARG A 289 1.51 33.15 -5.43
CA ARG A 289 2.87 32.57 -5.32
C ARG A 289 3.07 31.39 -6.26
N LEU A 290 2.04 30.59 -6.48
CA LEU A 290 2.14 29.32 -7.22
C LEU A 290 1.65 29.40 -8.66
N ASN A 291 1.17 30.56 -9.11
CA ASN A 291 0.41 30.71 -10.36
C ASN A 291 -0.70 29.64 -10.44
N ALA A 292 -1.49 29.57 -9.38
CA ALA A 292 -2.51 28.55 -9.18
C ALA A 292 -3.88 29.18 -8.90
N SER A 293 -4.92 28.36 -9.02
CA SER A 293 -6.28 28.72 -8.62
C SER A 293 -6.82 27.71 -7.62
N ILE A 294 -7.72 28.15 -6.74
CA ILE A 294 -8.37 27.28 -5.77
C ILE A 294 -9.82 27.04 -6.19
N LYS A 295 -10.18 25.77 -6.33
CA LYS A 295 -11.57 25.35 -6.56
C LYS A 295 -12.12 24.69 -5.30
N ARG A 296 -12.97 25.39 -4.56
CA ARG A 296 -13.63 24.86 -3.35
C ARG A 296 -14.62 23.75 -3.72
N ILE A 297 -14.67 22.71 -2.91
CA ILE A 297 -15.72 21.68 -3.02
C ILE A 297 -16.96 22.20 -2.30
N ALA A 298 -18.12 22.13 -2.96
CA ALA A 298 -19.38 22.59 -2.37
C ALA A 298 -19.68 21.84 -1.08
N ASN A 299 -20.18 22.55 -0.06
CA ASN A 299 -20.54 21.99 1.25
C ASN A 299 -19.38 21.29 1.98
N SER A 300 -18.13 21.71 1.73
CA SER A 300 -16.94 21.16 2.40
C SER A 300 -15.93 22.27 2.72
N ASN A 301 -15.06 22.01 3.70
CA ASN A 301 -13.87 22.83 3.94
C ASN A 301 -12.73 22.51 2.97
N ALA A 302 -12.87 21.44 2.18
CA ALA A 302 -11.87 20.98 1.23
C ALA A 302 -11.94 21.70 -0.12
N GLY A 303 -10.89 21.53 -0.93
CA GLY A 303 -10.92 21.87 -2.34
C GLY A 303 -9.65 21.52 -3.07
N TRP A 304 -9.55 22.00 -4.29
CA TRP A 304 -8.48 21.68 -5.22
C TRP A 304 -7.56 22.87 -5.40
N LEU A 305 -6.26 22.67 -5.20
CA LEU A 305 -5.23 23.58 -5.68
C LEU A 305 -4.89 23.18 -7.11
N VAL A 306 -5.21 24.06 -8.07
CA VAL A 306 -5.07 23.82 -9.50
C VAL A 306 -3.91 24.68 -10.01
N ILE A 307 -2.77 24.04 -10.26
CA ILE A 307 -1.54 24.69 -10.68
C ILE A 307 -1.46 24.64 -12.22
N ALA A 308 -1.40 25.82 -12.85
CA ALA A 308 -1.28 25.90 -14.30
C ALA A 308 0.08 25.33 -14.76
N PRO A 309 0.12 24.62 -15.91
CA PRO A 309 1.37 24.14 -16.48
C PRO A 309 2.24 25.32 -16.94
N LEU A 310 3.56 25.12 -16.94
CA LEU A 310 4.49 26.08 -17.52
C LEU A 310 4.86 25.67 -18.95
N GLU A 311 5.18 26.65 -19.79
CA GLU A 311 5.69 26.37 -21.13
C GLU A 311 7.05 25.66 -21.04
N GLY A 312 7.27 24.64 -21.87
CA GLY A 312 8.57 24.00 -22.06
C GLY A 312 8.85 22.73 -21.24
N GLY A 313 7.96 22.31 -20.32
CA GLY A 313 8.10 21.05 -19.57
C GLY A 313 9.34 21.00 -18.68
N GLN A 314 9.21 21.43 -17.43
CA GLN A 314 10.33 21.54 -16.49
C GLN A 314 10.10 20.79 -15.19
N LYS A 315 11.17 20.45 -14.48
CA LYS A 315 11.10 19.92 -13.12
C LYS A 315 10.63 21.01 -12.16
N ARG A 316 9.53 20.78 -11.46
CA ARG A 316 8.93 21.69 -10.49
C ARG A 316 8.97 21.10 -9.10
N ARG A 317 9.12 21.98 -8.11
CA ARG A 317 9.05 21.64 -6.69
C ARG A 317 8.06 22.56 -6.00
N LEU A 318 7.15 21.96 -5.26
CA LEU A 318 6.18 22.62 -4.41
C LEU A 318 6.51 22.34 -2.95
N VAL A 319 6.56 23.40 -2.15
CA VAL A 319 6.58 23.33 -0.69
C VAL A 319 5.52 24.29 -0.18
N VAL A 320 4.51 23.74 0.49
CA VAL A 320 3.36 24.49 0.99
C VAL A 320 3.09 24.09 2.42
N ARG A 321 3.13 25.07 3.31
CA ARG A 321 2.53 24.94 4.63
C ARG A 321 1.03 25.19 4.51
N LEU A 322 0.22 24.19 4.84
CA LEU A 322 -1.22 24.32 4.90
C LEU A 322 -1.61 24.95 6.25
N ALA A 323 -2.61 25.82 6.21
CA ALA A 323 -3.15 26.42 7.42
C ALA A 323 -3.98 25.37 8.19
N GLU A 324 -3.96 25.47 9.51
CA GLU A 324 -4.82 24.68 10.40
C GLU A 324 -6.31 24.98 10.21
#